data_AF-A0AAW0L696-F1
#
_entry.id   AF-A0AAW0L696-F1
#
_cell.length_a   1.000
_cell.length_b   1.000
_cell.length_c   1.000
_cell.angle_alpha   90.00
_cell.angle_beta   90.00
_cell.angle_gamma   90.00
#
_symmetry.space_group_name_H-M   'P 1'
#
loop_
_entity.id
_entity.type
_entity.pdbx_description
1 polymer ?
#
loop_
_entity_poly.entity_id
_entity_poly.type
_entity_poly.pdbx_seq_one_letter_code
_entity_poly.pdbx_strand_id
1 'polypeptide(L)'
;MSGAGKKVVDVAFKASKNIDWEGMAKLLVSDEARKEFATLRRAFDEVNTTLSTKFSQEPEPIDWEYYRKGIGSRLVDMYKEAYDSIEIPKYVDTVTPQYLPKFDALLVELKEAEEKSLKESERLEKEIVVVQELKQKISTMTADEYFEKHPELKKKFDDEIRNDYWGY
;
A
#
# COMPACT_ATOMS: atom_id res chain seq x y z
N MET A 1 11.48 25.32 22.21
CA MET A 1 10.57 25.20 21.04
C MET A 1 10.23 23.72 20.80
N SER A 2 9.36 23.13 21.64
CA SER A 2 9.03 21.67 21.68
C SER A 2 7.77 21.30 20.87
N GLY A 3 7.02 22.29 20.36
CA GLY A 3 5.67 22.06 19.82
C GLY A 3 5.57 21.44 18.42
N ALA A 4 6.64 21.42 17.63
CA ALA A 4 6.59 20.94 16.24
C ALA A 4 6.75 19.41 16.15
N GLY A 5 7.70 18.82 16.90
CA GLY A 5 7.92 17.36 16.92
C GLY A 5 6.71 16.61 17.48
N LYS A 6 6.12 17.10 18.56
CA LYS A 6 4.92 16.52 19.20
C LYS A 6 3.73 16.46 18.23
N LYS A 7 3.53 17.51 17.42
CA LYS A 7 2.45 17.56 16.41
C LYS A 7 2.64 16.55 15.28
N VAL A 8 3.87 16.36 14.79
CA VAL A 8 4.14 15.40 13.69
C VAL A 8 3.95 13.96 14.17
N VAL A 9 4.42 13.65 15.37
CA VAL A 9 4.25 12.32 15.99
C VAL A 9 2.77 12.05 16.29
N ASP A 10 2.03 13.02 16.80
CA ASP A 10 0.58 12.89 17.04
C ASP A 10 -0.22 12.70 15.74
N VAL A 11 0.18 13.35 14.64
CA VAL A 11 -0.47 13.19 13.33
C VAL A 11 -0.14 11.84 12.72
N ALA A 12 1.11 11.37 12.78
CA ALA A 12 1.50 10.03 12.34
C ALA A 12 0.83 8.92 13.18
N PHE A 13 0.72 9.12 14.48
CA PHE A 13 0.02 8.21 15.39
C PHE A 13 -1.50 8.16 15.16
N LYS A 14 -2.12 9.30 14.81
CA LYS A 14 -3.54 9.32 14.42
C LYS A 14 -3.78 8.70 13.05
N ALA A 15 -2.88 8.93 12.09
CA ALA A 15 -2.96 8.32 10.77
C ALA A 15 -2.81 6.79 10.85
N SER A 16 -1.86 6.28 11.65
CA SER A 16 -1.62 4.84 11.82
C SER A 16 -2.81 4.08 12.43
N LYS A 17 -3.51 4.68 13.39
CA LYS A 17 -4.73 4.08 13.99
C LYS A 17 -5.91 3.97 13.02
N ASN A 18 -5.90 4.72 11.93
CA ASN A 18 -6.98 4.74 10.94
C ASN A 18 -6.69 3.89 9.70
N ILE A 19 -5.55 3.20 9.62
CA ILE A 19 -5.23 2.32 8.49
C ILE A 19 -5.93 0.98 8.71
N ASP A 20 -6.86 0.64 7.83
CA ASP A 20 -7.50 -0.68 7.80
C ASP A 20 -6.59 -1.73 7.14
N TRP A 21 -5.62 -2.22 7.91
CA TRP A 21 -4.69 -3.25 7.47
C TRP A 21 -5.39 -4.57 7.10
N GLU A 22 -6.49 -4.89 7.76
CA GLU A 22 -7.25 -6.12 7.52
C GLU A 22 -8.05 -6.04 6.22
N GLY A 23 -8.65 -4.89 5.94
CA GLY A 23 -9.34 -4.62 4.67
C GLY A 23 -8.38 -4.68 3.48
N MET A 24 -7.20 -4.06 3.60
CA MET A 24 -6.17 -4.09 2.57
C MET A 24 -5.61 -5.51 2.34
N ALA A 25 -5.40 -6.29 3.40
CA ALA A 25 -4.93 -7.67 3.27
C ALA A 25 -5.90 -8.58 2.49
N LYS A 26 -7.22 -8.34 2.60
CA LYS A 26 -8.25 -9.10 1.88
C LYS A 26 -8.27 -8.85 0.37
N LEU A 27 -7.82 -7.67 -0.06
CA LEU A 27 -7.72 -7.32 -1.49
C LEU A 27 -6.50 -7.96 -2.16
N LEU A 28 -5.54 -8.45 -1.38
CA LEU A 28 -4.35 -9.13 -1.90
C LEU A 28 -4.66 -10.60 -2.19
N VAL A 29 -4.60 -10.94 -3.47
CA VAL A 29 -4.93 -12.28 -3.99
C VAL A 29 -3.70 -13.19 -4.08
N SER A 30 -2.49 -12.63 -4.27
CA SER A 30 -1.25 -13.40 -4.36
C SER A 30 -0.57 -13.57 -3.00
N ASP A 31 0.00 -14.77 -2.77
CA ASP A 31 0.71 -15.10 -1.53
C ASP A 31 1.98 -14.25 -1.33
N GLU A 32 2.66 -13.91 -2.42
CA GLU A 32 3.81 -13.00 -2.40
C GLU A 32 3.41 -11.59 -1.95
N ALA A 33 2.32 -11.04 -2.48
CA ALA A 33 1.86 -9.72 -2.06
C ALA A 33 1.40 -9.69 -0.60
N ARG A 34 0.78 -10.78 -0.10
CA ARG A 34 0.43 -10.90 1.33
C ARG A 34 1.67 -10.91 2.22
N LYS A 35 2.74 -11.59 1.80
CA LYS A 35 4.00 -11.65 2.53
C LYS A 35 4.71 -10.29 2.59
N GLU A 36 4.80 -9.60 1.45
CA GLU A 36 5.37 -8.25 1.40
C GLU A 36 4.53 -7.24 2.19
N PHE A 37 3.19 -7.36 2.14
CA PHE A 37 2.29 -6.51 2.92
C PHE A 37 2.42 -6.73 4.44
N ALA A 38 2.56 -7.98 4.88
CA ALA A 38 2.82 -8.29 6.29
C ALA A 38 4.17 -7.71 6.76
N THR A 39 5.17 -7.73 5.89
CA THR A 39 6.49 -7.13 6.15
C THR A 39 6.39 -5.61 6.25
N LEU A 40 5.63 -4.97 5.37
CA LEU A 40 5.36 -3.53 5.41
C LEU A 40 4.65 -3.12 6.71
N ARG A 41 3.59 -3.84 7.10
CA ARG A 41 2.86 -3.59 8.35
C ARG A 41 3.79 -3.66 9.56
N ARG A 42 4.62 -4.71 9.62
CA ARG A 42 5.59 -4.88 10.71
C ARG A 42 6.59 -3.72 10.77
N ALA A 43 7.17 -3.34 9.64
CA ALA A 43 8.13 -2.23 9.58
C ALA A 43 7.47 -0.91 10.02
N PHE A 44 6.21 -0.68 9.62
CA PHE A 44 5.43 0.49 10.03
C PHE A 44 5.15 0.50 11.54
N ASP A 45 4.71 -0.62 12.10
CA ASP A 45 4.44 -0.75 13.54
C ASP A 45 5.73 -0.58 14.36
N GLU A 46 6.87 -1.09 13.89
CA GLU A 46 8.17 -0.93 14.53
C GLU A 46 8.62 0.54 14.55
N VAL A 47 8.49 1.26 13.43
CA VAL A 47 8.81 2.69 13.35
C VAL A 47 7.90 3.51 14.27
N ASN A 48 6.58 3.25 14.26
CA ASN A 48 5.63 3.94 15.15
C ASN A 48 5.90 3.66 16.62
N THR A 49 6.18 2.41 16.97
CA THR A 49 6.50 2.02 18.35
C THR A 49 7.79 2.70 18.80
N THR A 50 8.82 2.73 17.94
CA THR A 50 10.09 3.38 18.24
C THR A 50 9.93 4.89 18.42
N LEU A 51 9.16 5.55 17.55
CA LEU A 51 8.86 6.98 17.66
C LEU A 51 8.12 7.31 18.95
N SER A 52 7.07 6.56 19.27
CA SER A 52 6.24 6.79 20.47
C SER A 52 6.98 6.49 21.78
N THR A 53 7.79 5.43 21.82
CA THR A 53 8.46 4.99 23.06
C THR A 53 9.81 5.66 23.30
N LYS A 54 10.64 5.88 22.27
CA LYS A 54 12.02 6.34 22.46
C LYS A 54 12.23 7.82 22.16
N PHE A 55 11.52 8.36 21.18
CA PHE A 55 11.78 9.71 20.66
C PHE A 55 10.72 10.74 21.04
N SER A 56 9.53 10.30 21.44
CA SER A 56 8.44 11.17 21.89
C SER A 56 8.35 11.35 23.40
N GLN A 57 9.15 10.61 24.18
CA GLN A 57 9.29 10.85 25.61
C GLN A 57 10.25 12.02 25.80
N GLU A 58 9.78 13.12 26.39
CA GLU A 58 10.67 14.20 26.81
C GLU A 58 11.63 13.62 27.87
N PRO A 59 12.95 13.84 27.76
CA PRO A 59 13.89 13.34 28.74
C PRO A 59 13.51 13.86 30.12
N GLU A 60 13.60 13.00 31.14
CA GLU A 60 13.25 13.39 32.51
C GLU A 60 14.03 14.64 32.93
N PRO A 61 13.37 15.66 33.52
CA PRO A 61 14.05 16.86 33.96
C PRO A 61 15.17 16.51 34.96
N ILE A 62 16.39 16.94 34.66
CA ILE A 62 17.53 16.69 35.55
C ILE A 62 17.35 17.53 36.83
N ASP A 63 17.32 16.87 37.99
CA ASP A 63 17.27 17.53 39.30
C ASP A 63 18.68 18.02 39.69
N TRP A 64 19.04 19.19 39.17
CA TRP A 64 20.33 19.82 39.44
C TRP A 64 20.52 20.21 40.92
N GLU A 65 19.46 20.43 41.70
CA GLU A 65 19.57 20.80 43.12
C GLU A 65 19.95 19.61 44.00
N TYR A 66 19.41 18.43 43.70
CA TYR A 66 19.81 17.18 44.35
C TYR A 66 21.31 16.90 44.17
N TYR A 67 21.81 17.02 42.94
CA TYR A 67 23.22 16.79 42.64
C TYR A 67 24.15 17.87 43.24
N ARG A 68 23.69 19.14 43.33
CA ARG A 68 24.45 20.21 44.00
C ARG A 68 24.74 19.89 45.48
N LYS A 69 23.81 19.23 46.18
CA LYS A 69 23.97 18.86 47.60
C LYS A 69 24.97 17.73 47.82
N GLY A 70 25.11 16.79 46.88
CA GLY A 70 25.97 15.61 47.03
C GLY A 70 27.41 15.79 46.53
N ILE A 71 27.60 16.51 45.41
CA ILE A 71 28.88 16.52 44.66
C ILE A 71 29.53 17.92 44.67
N GLY A 72 28.79 18.96 45.06
CA GLY A 72 29.24 20.34 45.14
C GLY A 72 28.83 21.18 43.92
N SER A 73 28.56 22.48 44.15
CA SER A 73 27.95 23.38 43.15
C SER A 73 28.78 23.55 41.88
N ARG A 74 30.10 23.70 42.01
CA ARG A 74 30.99 24.03 40.89
C ARG A 74 30.98 22.99 39.78
N LEU A 75 30.95 21.70 40.11
CA LEU A 75 30.95 20.63 39.10
C LEU A 75 29.57 20.54 38.42
N VAL A 76 28.50 20.65 39.21
CA VAL A 76 27.12 20.58 38.72
C VAL A 76 26.78 21.77 37.82
N ASP A 77 27.30 22.96 38.14
CA ASP A 77 27.14 24.16 37.31
C ASP A 77 27.84 24.03 35.95
N MET A 78 29.06 23.47 35.91
CA MET A 78 29.75 23.18 34.64
C MET A 78 28.97 22.19 33.76
N TYR A 79 28.38 21.14 34.35
CA TYR A 79 27.56 20.18 33.61
C TYR A 79 26.24 20.75 33.14
N LYS A 80 25.63 21.66 33.92
CA LYS A 80 24.43 22.38 33.53
C LYS A 80 24.69 23.29 32.31
N GLU A 81 25.77 24.07 32.34
CA GLU A 81 26.17 24.91 31.19
C GLU A 81 26.51 24.06 29.95
N ALA A 82 27.22 22.94 30.13
CA ALA A 82 27.49 22.00 29.06
C ALA A 82 26.20 21.36 28.49
N TYR A 83 25.23 21.03 29.33
CA TYR A 83 23.94 20.49 28.89
C TYR A 83 23.10 21.52 28.13
N ASP A 84 23.04 22.75 28.62
CA ASP A 84 22.27 23.84 28.00
C ASP A 84 22.90 24.32 26.68
N SER A 85 24.21 24.14 26.50
CA SER A 85 24.93 24.46 25.25
C SER A 85 24.84 23.37 24.17
N ILE A 86 24.31 22.19 24.49
CA ILE A 86 24.07 21.14 23.49
C ILE A 86 22.86 21.55 22.64
N GLU A 87 23.14 22.10 21.46
CA GLU A 87 22.12 22.30 20.43
C GLU A 87 21.88 20.98 19.71
N ILE A 88 20.72 20.37 19.93
CA ILE A 88 20.30 19.17 19.20
C ILE A 88 20.03 19.58 17.74
N PRO A 89 20.77 19.04 16.75
CA PRO A 89 20.52 19.34 15.35
C PRO A 89 19.10 18.91 14.99
N LYS A 90 18.30 19.86 14.51
CA LYS A 90 16.97 19.53 13.98
C LYS A 90 17.17 18.69 12.72
N TYR A 91 16.52 17.52 12.68
CA TYR A 91 16.49 16.69 11.50
C TYR A 91 15.98 17.51 10.30
N VAL A 92 16.80 17.64 9.26
CA VAL A 92 16.40 18.27 7.99
C VAL A 92 15.87 17.15 7.11
N ASP A 93 14.58 17.19 6.84
CA ASP A 93 13.91 16.17 6.04
C ASP A 93 14.27 16.30 4.56
N THR A 94 15.23 15.47 4.12
CA THR A 94 15.64 15.32 2.71
C THR A 94 14.89 14.19 2.01
N VAL A 95 14.06 13.45 2.74
CA VAL A 95 13.48 12.18 2.31
C VAL A 95 12.11 12.42 1.69
N THR A 96 11.25 13.20 2.34
CA THR A 96 9.91 13.56 1.81
C THR A 96 9.91 14.04 0.35
N PRO A 97 10.79 14.96 -0.10
CA PRO A 97 10.81 15.38 -1.51
C PRO A 97 11.25 14.30 -2.51
N GLN A 98 11.95 13.24 -2.08
CA GLN A 98 12.36 12.14 -2.96
C GLN A 98 11.24 11.12 -3.18
N TYR A 99 10.35 10.94 -2.21
CA TYR A 99 9.28 9.94 -2.27
C TYR A 99 7.95 10.49 -2.82
N LEU A 100 7.72 11.80 -2.72
CA LEU A 100 6.60 12.50 -3.38
C LEU A 100 6.44 12.10 -4.86
N PRO A 101 7.45 12.25 -5.74
CA PRO A 101 7.29 11.93 -7.16
C PRO A 101 7.06 10.43 -7.42
N LYS A 102 7.62 9.55 -6.58
CA LYS A 102 7.38 8.10 -6.67
C LYS A 102 5.95 7.74 -6.28
N PHE A 103 5.41 8.42 -5.28
CA PHE A 103 4.04 8.24 -4.85
C PHE A 103 3.05 8.77 -5.90
N ASP A 104 3.34 9.93 -6.48
CA ASP A 104 2.52 10.50 -7.56
C ASP A 104 2.49 9.60 -8.79
N ALA A 105 3.62 8.98 -9.16
CA ALA A 105 3.67 7.99 -10.24
C ALA A 105 2.79 6.77 -9.95
N LEU A 106 2.84 6.23 -8.72
CA LEU A 106 1.98 5.12 -8.31
C LEU A 106 0.49 5.48 -8.36
N LEU A 107 0.12 6.72 -8.02
CA LEU A 107 -1.27 7.17 -8.11
C LEU A 107 -1.79 7.20 -9.56
N VAL A 108 -0.94 7.53 -10.53
CA VAL A 108 -1.31 7.49 -11.94
C VAL A 108 -1.50 6.04 -12.39
N GLU A 109 -0.57 5.16 -12.05
CA GLU A 109 -0.66 3.72 -12.36
C GLU A 109 -1.92 3.08 -11.78
N LEU A 110 -2.28 3.46 -10.55
CA LEU A 110 -3.48 2.95 -9.87
C LEU A 110 -4.76 3.36 -10.61
N LYS A 111 -4.84 4.62 -11.09
CA LYS A 111 -5.98 5.08 -11.91
C LYS A 111 -6.05 4.35 -13.25
N GLU A 112 -4.93 4.12 -13.91
CA GLU A 112 -4.91 3.36 -15.17
C GLU A 112 -5.32 1.90 -14.95
N ALA A 113 -4.89 1.28 -13.85
CA ALA A 113 -5.27 -0.07 -13.49
C ALA A 113 -6.77 -0.17 -13.16
N GLU A 114 -7.33 0.83 -12.45
CA GLU A 114 -8.75 0.93 -12.16
C GLU A 114 -9.58 1.03 -13.45
N GLU A 115 -9.21 1.91 -14.38
CA GLU A 115 -9.90 2.04 -15.66
C GLU A 115 -9.84 0.75 -16.50
N LYS A 116 -8.69 0.07 -16.52
CA LYS A 116 -8.55 -1.24 -17.19
C LYS A 116 -9.42 -2.29 -16.52
N SER A 117 -9.44 -2.34 -15.19
CA SER A 117 -10.27 -3.28 -14.43
C SER A 117 -11.75 -3.07 -14.66
N LEU A 118 -12.21 -1.81 -14.75
CA LEU A 118 -13.61 -1.48 -15.07
C LEU A 118 -13.98 -1.96 -16.48
N LYS A 119 -13.12 -1.68 -17.48
CA LYS A 119 -13.36 -2.13 -18.87
C LYS A 119 -13.40 -3.65 -18.98
N GLU A 120 -12.50 -4.37 -18.30
CA GLU A 120 -12.54 -5.83 -18.27
C GLU A 120 -13.77 -6.36 -17.55
N SER A 121 -14.21 -5.71 -16.47
CA SER A 121 -15.45 -6.09 -15.77
C SER A 121 -16.67 -5.92 -16.68
N GLU A 122 -16.80 -4.80 -17.40
CA GLU A 122 -17.86 -4.59 -18.38
C GLU A 122 -17.83 -5.62 -19.52
N ARG A 123 -16.64 -6.03 -19.96
CA ARG A 123 -16.46 -7.08 -20.97
C ARG A 123 -16.94 -8.43 -20.44
N LEU A 124 -16.52 -8.79 -19.23
CA LEU A 124 -16.89 -10.02 -18.55
C LEU A 124 -18.40 -10.09 -18.27
N GLU A 125 -19.04 -8.98 -17.89
CA GLU A 125 -20.49 -8.93 -17.70
C GLU A 125 -21.24 -9.24 -19.00
N LYS A 126 -20.81 -8.65 -20.13
CA LYS A 126 -21.38 -8.96 -21.46
C LYS A 126 -21.17 -10.43 -21.81
N GLU A 127 -19.98 -10.97 -21.54
CA GLU A 127 -19.67 -12.39 -21.77
C GLU A 127 -20.53 -13.31 -20.90
N ILE A 128 -20.75 -12.98 -19.63
CA ILE A 128 -21.63 -13.73 -18.73
C ILE A 128 -23.06 -13.79 -19.27
N VAL A 129 -23.60 -12.66 -19.75
CA VAL A 129 -24.94 -12.63 -20.35
C VAL A 129 -25.00 -13.54 -21.58
N VAL A 130 -24.02 -13.45 -22.47
CA VAL A 130 -23.92 -14.32 -23.66
C VAL A 130 -23.82 -15.78 -23.26
N VAL A 131 -22.98 -16.13 -22.28
CA VAL A 131 -22.80 -17.50 -21.79
C VAL A 131 -24.08 -18.03 -21.12
N GLN A 132 -24.82 -17.18 -20.39
CA GLN A 132 -26.10 -17.57 -19.79
C GLN A 132 -27.17 -17.83 -20.86
N GLU A 133 -27.27 -16.96 -21.88
CA GLU A 133 -28.16 -17.17 -23.01
C GLU A 133 -27.80 -18.42 -23.80
N LEU A 134 -26.50 -18.63 -24.05
CA LEU A 134 -26.01 -19.84 -24.70
C LEU A 134 -26.32 -21.06 -23.84
N LYS A 135 -26.10 -21.05 -22.53
CA LYS A 135 -26.44 -22.18 -21.65
C LYS A 135 -27.93 -22.55 -21.72
N GLN A 136 -28.81 -21.56 -21.81
CA GLN A 136 -30.24 -21.82 -21.97
C GLN A 136 -30.57 -22.37 -23.36
N LYS A 137 -29.97 -21.79 -24.41
CA LYS A 137 -30.26 -22.12 -25.80
C LYS A 137 -29.49 -23.33 -26.30
N ILE A 138 -28.38 -23.76 -25.68
CA ILE A 138 -27.50 -24.83 -26.20
C ILE A 138 -28.22 -26.17 -26.36
N SER A 139 -29.27 -26.40 -25.55
CA SER A 139 -30.11 -27.59 -25.63
C SER A 139 -31.09 -27.57 -26.81
N THR A 140 -31.37 -26.40 -27.38
CA THR A 140 -32.39 -26.19 -28.43
C THR A 140 -31.86 -25.47 -29.68
N MET A 141 -30.65 -24.92 -29.64
CA MET A 141 -30.07 -24.11 -30.71
C MET A 141 -29.51 -25.02 -31.79
N THR A 142 -29.80 -24.70 -33.05
CA THR A 142 -29.28 -25.45 -34.19
C THR A 142 -27.83 -25.08 -34.49
N ALA A 143 -27.08 -25.98 -35.13
CA ALA A 143 -25.70 -25.74 -35.51
C ALA A 143 -25.55 -24.50 -36.41
N ASP A 144 -26.53 -24.25 -37.29
CA ASP A 144 -26.55 -23.09 -38.17
C ASP A 144 -26.72 -21.77 -37.39
N GLU A 145 -27.61 -21.72 -36.40
CA GLU A 145 -27.78 -20.56 -35.50
C GLU A 145 -26.52 -20.27 -34.66
N TYR A 146 -25.72 -21.29 -34.36
CA TYR A 146 -24.43 -21.14 -33.66
C TYR A 146 -23.35 -20.58 -34.60
N PHE A 147 -23.29 -21.05 -35.84
CA PHE A 147 -22.35 -20.56 -36.85
C PHE A 147 -22.68 -19.14 -37.35
N GLU A 148 -23.94 -18.72 -37.32
CA GLU A 148 -24.32 -17.34 -37.60
C GLU A 148 -23.81 -16.36 -36.54
N LYS A 149 -23.80 -16.77 -35.26
CA LYS A 149 -23.24 -15.96 -34.16
C LYS A 149 -21.72 -15.99 -34.09
N HIS A 150 -21.11 -17.05 -34.59
CA HIS A 150 -19.64 -17.23 -34.62
C HIS A 150 -19.14 -17.55 -36.04
N PRO A 151 -19.15 -16.56 -36.96
CA PRO A 151 -18.71 -16.77 -38.35
C PRO A 151 -17.22 -17.10 -38.47
N GLU A 152 -16.43 -16.75 -37.46
CA GLU A 152 -15.03 -17.13 -37.30
C GLU A 152 -14.82 -18.64 -37.15
N LEU A 153 -15.72 -19.32 -36.42
CA LEU A 153 -15.69 -20.78 -36.29
C LEU A 153 -16.04 -21.43 -37.62
N LYS A 154 -17.06 -20.92 -38.33
CA LYS A 154 -17.43 -21.43 -39.66
C LYS A 154 -16.28 -21.34 -40.66
N LYS A 155 -15.60 -20.20 -40.72
CA LYS A 155 -14.42 -20.03 -41.58
C LYS A 155 -13.30 -20.99 -41.20
N LYS A 156 -13.04 -21.18 -39.90
CA LYS A 156 -12.03 -22.13 -39.44
C LYS A 156 -12.36 -23.57 -39.86
N PHE A 157 -13.61 -24.00 -39.71
CA PHE A 157 -14.07 -25.29 -40.20
C PHE A 157 -13.91 -25.42 -41.72
N ASP A 158 -14.33 -24.40 -42.47
CA ASP A 158 -14.20 -24.38 -43.94
C ASP A 158 -12.72 -24.44 -44.38
N ASP A 159 -11.82 -23.78 -43.65
CA ASP A 159 -10.38 -23.79 -43.91
C ASP A 159 -9.72 -25.11 -43.49
N GLU A 160 -10.15 -25.75 -42.40
CA GLU A 160 -9.69 -27.09 -42.01
C GLU A 160 -10.15 -28.15 -43.03
N ILE A 161 -11.39 -28.06 -43.52
CA ILE A 161 -11.91 -28.92 -44.60
C ILE A 161 -11.14 -28.68 -45.91
N ARG A 162 -10.88 -27.42 -46.27
CA ARG A 162 -10.14 -27.08 -47.49
C ARG A 162 -8.69 -27.57 -47.46
N ASN A 163 -8.08 -27.64 -46.28
CA ASN A 163 -6.70 -28.05 -46.08
C ASN A 163 -6.56 -29.53 -45.67
N ASP A 164 -7.64 -30.32 -45.74
CA ASP A 164 -7.69 -31.74 -45.37
C ASP A 164 -7.20 -32.05 -43.92
N TYR A 165 -7.32 -31.09 -43.00
CA TYR A 165 -6.97 -31.27 -41.59
C TYR A 165 -8.11 -31.93 -40.82
N TRP A 166 -8.22 -33.25 -40.98
CA TRP A 166 -9.23 -34.08 -40.31
C TRP A 166 -8.81 -34.62 -38.93
N GLY A 167 -7.64 -34.21 -38.41
CA GLY A 167 -7.18 -34.57 -37.06
C GLY A 167 -6.53 -35.95 -36.92
N TYR A 168 -5.70 -36.37 -37.89
CA TYR A 168 -4.77 -37.50 -37.70
C TYR A 168 -3.62 -37.15 -36.76
#